data_AF-A0A9C7Z9G4-F1
#
_entry.id   AF-A0A9C7Z9G4-F1
#
_cell.length_a   1.000
_cell.length_b   1.000
_cell.length_c   1.000
_cell.angle_alpha   90.00
_cell.angle_beta   90.00
_cell.angle_gamma   90.00
#
_symmetry.space_group_name_H-M   'P 1'
#
loop_
_entity.id
_entity.type
_entity.pdbx_description
1 polymer ?
#
loop_
_entity_poly.entity_id
_entity_poly.type
_entity_poly.pdbx_seq_one_letter_code
_entity_poly.pdbx_strand_id
1 'polypeptide(L)'
;LTKTRWLLLKCPENLTDKQEINLADLLQYNLRSVRAYLLKEEFQVFWSYLSPYWAGRFLDQWCTRTMRSKTEPVKKVARMLRAHRALLLNWFRAKGQLSSGVVEGFNTKAKLTFRKSFGFRTYHGAEIALYHTLGALPEPESTHRFC
;
A
#
# COMPACT_ATOMS: atom_id res chain seq x y z
N LEU A 1 3.14 11.19 -25.69
CA LEU A 1 1.93 10.52 -25.16
C LEU A 1 1.32 11.38 -24.06
N THR A 2 0.41 12.27 -24.42
CA THR A 2 -0.31 13.13 -23.48
C THR A 2 -1.63 12.43 -23.12
N LYS A 3 -2.05 12.46 -21.84
CA LYS A 3 -3.29 11.83 -21.30
C LYS A 3 -3.32 10.30 -21.07
N THR A 4 -2.26 9.53 -21.34
CA THR A 4 -2.25 8.07 -21.10
C THR A 4 -1.84 7.63 -19.68
N ARG A 5 -1.44 8.58 -18.83
CA ARG A 5 -1.00 8.31 -17.44
C ARG A 5 -2.06 7.59 -16.62
N TRP A 6 -3.31 8.05 -16.68
CA TRP A 6 -4.41 7.52 -15.86
C TRP A 6 -4.80 6.11 -16.25
N LEU A 7 -4.63 5.78 -17.53
CA LEU A 7 -4.94 4.47 -18.09
C LEU A 7 -4.00 3.39 -17.54
N LEU A 8 -2.72 3.71 -17.33
CA LEU A 8 -1.75 2.83 -16.68
C LEU A 8 -1.93 2.69 -15.15
N LEU A 9 -2.67 3.59 -14.51
CA LEU A 9 -2.86 3.58 -13.05
C LEU A 9 -4.14 2.87 -12.62
N LYS A 10 -5.09 2.69 -13.53
CA LYS A 10 -6.38 2.07 -13.26
C LYS A 10 -6.24 0.54 -13.15
N CYS A 11 -7.05 -0.09 -12.31
CA CYS A 11 -7.15 -1.55 -12.30
C CYS A 11 -7.76 -2.03 -13.62
N PRO A 12 -7.26 -3.13 -14.23
CA PRO A 12 -7.77 -3.64 -15.50
C PRO A 12 -9.28 -3.87 -15.48
N GLU A 13 -9.79 -4.44 -14.38
CA GLU A 13 -11.21 -4.73 -14.14
C GLU A 13 -12.13 -3.49 -14.20
N ASN A 14 -11.57 -2.30 -13.99
CA ASN A 14 -12.34 -1.06 -13.98
C ASN A 14 -12.24 -0.31 -15.31
N LEU A 15 -11.48 -0.78 -16.30
CA LEU A 15 -11.32 -0.11 -17.60
C LEU A 15 -12.63 -0.15 -18.39
N THR A 16 -12.90 0.92 -19.15
CA THR A 16 -13.98 0.88 -20.15
C THR A 16 -13.46 0.24 -21.44
N ASP A 17 -14.35 -0.28 -22.29
CA ASP A 17 -13.97 -0.96 -23.56
C ASP A 17 -13.03 -0.10 -24.43
N LYS A 18 -13.33 1.20 -24.52
CA LYS A 18 -12.48 2.17 -25.24
C LYS A 18 -11.09 2.32 -24.60
N GLN A 19 -11.01 2.24 -23.27
CA GLN A 19 -9.72 2.30 -22.55
C GLN A 19 -8.94 1.01 -22.70
N GLU A 20 -9.60 -0.14 -22.78
CA GLU A 20 -8.95 -1.44 -22.98
C GLU A 20 -8.25 -1.51 -24.35
N ILE A 21 -8.93 -1.08 -25.42
CA ILE A 21 -8.33 -1.00 -26.77
C ILE A 21 -7.10 -0.07 -26.76
N ASN A 22 -7.24 1.12 -26.16
CA ASN A 22 -6.13 2.07 -26.02
C ASN A 22 -4.98 1.52 -25.17
N LEU A 23 -5.26 0.68 -24.16
CA LEU A 23 -4.24 0.01 -23.38
C LEU A 23 -3.52 -1.04 -24.23
N ALA A 24 -4.25 -1.87 -24.96
CA ALA A 24 -3.67 -2.88 -25.83
C ALA A 24 -2.70 -2.27 -26.84
N ASP A 25 -3.10 -1.17 -27.49
CA ASP A 25 -2.22 -0.42 -28.40
C ASP A 25 -1.01 0.16 -27.67
N LEU A 26 -1.21 0.71 -26.46
CA LEU A 26 -0.14 1.29 -25.66
C LEU A 26 0.88 0.23 -25.20
N LEU A 27 0.44 -1.00 -24.93
CA LEU A 27 1.30 -2.12 -24.51
C LEU A 27 2.21 -2.60 -25.65
N GLN A 28 1.88 -2.34 -26.91
CA GLN A 28 2.74 -2.68 -28.06
C GLN A 28 4.02 -1.82 -28.08
N TYR A 29 4.03 -0.66 -27.43
CA TYR A 29 5.20 0.21 -27.39
C TYR A 29 6.21 -0.24 -26.32
N ASN A 30 7.50 -0.25 -26.66
CA ASN A 30 8.60 -0.58 -25.74
C ASN A 30 8.98 0.58 -24.80
N LEU A 31 7.98 1.12 -24.08
CA LEU A 31 8.18 2.22 -23.14
C LEU A 31 8.55 1.70 -21.76
N ARG A 32 9.37 2.47 -21.02
CA ARG A 32 9.72 2.17 -19.62
C ARG A 32 8.48 2.10 -18.72
N SER A 33 7.48 2.94 -18.98
CA SER A 33 6.21 2.97 -18.24
C SER A 33 5.36 1.73 -18.49
N VAL A 34 5.32 1.24 -19.74
CA VAL A 34 4.64 -0.01 -20.11
C VAL A 34 5.29 -1.20 -19.39
N ARG A 35 6.61 -1.26 -19.40
CA ARG A 35 7.35 -2.30 -18.66
C ARG A 35 7.08 -2.25 -17.15
N ALA A 36 7.02 -1.06 -16.57
CA ALA A 36 6.70 -0.89 -15.15
C ALA A 36 5.27 -1.35 -14.84
N TYR A 37 4.31 -1.02 -15.72
CA TYR A 37 2.93 -1.46 -15.63
C TYR A 37 2.83 -2.99 -15.67
N LEU A 38 3.44 -3.64 -16.66
CA LEU A 38 3.44 -5.10 -16.78
C LEU A 38 4.05 -5.80 -15.55
N LEU A 39 5.13 -5.25 -14.98
CA LEU A 39 5.72 -5.80 -13.74
C LEU A 39 4.76 -5.66 -12.55
N LYS A 40 4.00 -4.57 -12.47
CA LYS A 40 3.00 -4.33 -11.43
C LYS A 40 1.80 -5.28 -11.58
N GLU A 41 1.33 -5.51 -12.80
CA GLU A 41 0.26 -6.48 -13.08
C GLU A 41 0.72 -7.92 -12.79
N GLU A 42 1.91 -8.30 -13.23
CA GLU A 42 2.49 -9.61 -12.90
C GLU A 42 2.55 -9.84 -11.39
N PHE A 43 2.90 -8.80 -10.62
CA PHE A 43 2.96 -8.89 -9.16
C PHE A 43 1.59 -9.11 -8.50
N GLN A 44 0.46 -8.74 -9.12
CA GLN A 44 -0.87 -8.97 -8.52
C GLN A 44 -1.14 -10.46 -8.29
N VAL A 45 -0.59 -11.33 -9.15
CA VAL A 45 -0.67 -12.79 -9.02
C VAL A 45 -0.04 -13.29 -7.72
N PHE A 46 0.86 -12.54 -7.09
CA PHE A 46 1.44 -12.89 -5.80
C PHE A 46 0.37 -13.19 -4.73
N TRP A 47 -0.73 -12.43 -4.73
CA TRP A 47 -1.76 -12.54 -3.71
C TRP A 47 -2.75 -13.68 -3.95
N SER A 48 -2.75 -14.32 -5.13
CA SER A 48 -3.61 -15.48 -5.42
C SER A 48 -2.99 -16.81 -4.98
N TYR A 49 -1.72 -16.84 -4.56
CA TYR A 49 -1.10 -18.06 -4.05
C TYR A 49 -1.66 -18.46 -2.67
N LEU A 50 -1.92 -19.74 -2.48
CA LEU A 50 -2.32 -20.29 -1.16
C LEU A 50 -1.12 -20.75 -0.33
N SER A 51 -0.07 -21.23 -0.98
CA SER A 51 1.09 -21.81 -0.30
C SER A 51 2.19 -20.76 -0.08
N PRO A 52 2.69 -20.59 1.16
CA PRO A 52 3.82 -19.68 1.44
C PRO A 52 5.09 -20.03 0.65
N TYR A 53 5.29 -21.32 0.35
CA TYR A 53 6.46 -21.78 -0.40
C TYR A 53 6.42 -21.27 -1.85
N TRP A 54 5.30 -21.47 -2.53
CA TRP A 54 5.12 -21.02 -3.92
C TRP A 54 5.10 -19.49 -4.02
N ALA A 55 4.45 -18.80 -3.08
CA ALA A 55 4.49 -17.35 -2.99
C ALA A 55 5.93 -16.83 -2.81
N GLY A 56 6.72 -17.46 -1.94
CA GLY A 56 8.13 -17.11 -1.74
C GLY A 56 8.97 -17.28 -2.99
N ARG A 57 8.81 -18.40 -3.69
CA ARG A 57 9.50 -18.66 -4.96
C ARG A 57 9.14 -17.63 -6.03
N PHE A 58 7.85 -17.32 -6.15
CA PHE A 58 7.37 -16.27 -7.04
C PHE A 58 8.02 -14.93 -6.71
N LEU A 59 8.04 -14.54 -5.43
CA LEU A 59 8.59 -13.26 -4.99
C LEU A 59 10.08 -13.14 -5.34
N ASP A 60 10.86 -14.20 -5.10
CA ASP A 60 12.29 -14.21 -5.39
C ASP A 60 12.56 -14.11 -6.91
N GLN A 61 11.79 -14.84 -7.71
CA GLN A 61 11.88 -14.80 -9.18
C GLN A 61 11.45 -13.45 -9.75
N TRP A 62 10.34 -12.91 -9.27
CA TRP A 62 9.83 -11.59 -9.66
C TRP A 62 10.86 -10.50 -9.30
N CYS A 63 11.41 -10.51 -8.08
CA CYS A 63 12.43 -9.55 -7.69
C CYS A 63 13.68 -9.64 -8.58
N THR A 64 14.10 -10.86 -8.94
CA THR A 64 15.25 -11.07 -9.84
C THR A 64 14.99 -10.48 -11.23
N ARG A 65 13.80 -10.71 -11.80
CA ARG A 65 13.38 -10.12 -13.09
C ARG A 65 13.30 -8.59 -13.00
N THR A 66 12.68 -8.07 -11.95
CA THR A 66 12.51 -6.64 -11.73
C THR A 66 13.84 -5.90 -11.59
N MET A 67 14.84 -6.51 -10.95
CA MET A 67 16.19 -5.93 -10.85
C MET A 67 16.88 -5.76 -12.22
N ARG A 68 16.52 -6.57 -13.22
CA ARG A 68 17.01 -6.51 -14.61
C ARG A 68 16.22 -5.53 -15.50
N SER A 69 15.10 -4.98 -15.03
CA SER A 69 14.17 -4.17 -15.84
C SER A 69 14.67 -2.78 -16.27
N LYS A 70 15.84 -2.32 -15.79
CA LYS A 70 16.38 -0.95 -15.99
C LYS A 70 15.41 0.18 -15.55
N THR A 71 14.50 -0.10 -14.62
CA THR A 71 13.55 0.89 -14.08
C THR A 71 13.79 1.10 -12.59
N GLU A 72 14.57 2.13 -12.24
CA GLU A 72 15.03 2.36 -10.87
C GLU A 72 13.91 2.49 -9.82
N PRO A 73 12.77 3.17 -10.09
CA PRO A 73 11.66 3.22 -9.15
C PRO A 73 11.13 1.83 -8.77
N VAL A 74 10.99 0.92 -9.75
CA VAL A 74 10.47 -0.43 -9.52
C VAL A 74 11.53 -1.31 -8.84
N LYS A 75 12.82 -1.09 -9.12
CA LYS A 75 13.92 -1.75 -8.40
C LYS A 75 13.93 -1.39 -6.92
N LYS A 76 13.63 -0.15 -6.56
CA LYS A 76 13.50 0.27 -5.15
C LYS A 76 12.40 -0.54 -4.44
N VAL A 77 11.27 -0.74 -5.10
CA VAL A 77 10.18 -1.59 -4.59
C VAL A 77 10.64 -3.04 -4.44
N ALA A 78 11.30 -3.63 -5.44
CA ALA A 78 11.83 -4.99 -5.34
C ALA A 78 12.81 -5.17 -4.18
N ARG A 79 13.70 -4.20 -3.94
CA ARG A 79 14.62 -4.20 -2.79
C ARG A 79 13.86 -4.17 -1.46
N MET A 80 12.85 -3.29 -1.35
CA MET A 80 12.00 -3.21 -0.17
C MET A 80 11.26 -4.53 0.07
N LEU A 81 10.67 -5.15 -0.96
CA LEU A 81 9.97 -6.42 -0.85
C LEU A 81 10.91 -7.56 -0.41
N ARG A 82 12.14 -7.63 -0.94
CA ARG A 82 13.15 -8.60 -0.50
C ARG A 82 13.49 -8.43 0.98
N ALA A 83 13.67 -7.19 1.44
CA ALA A 83 13.96 -6.91 2.84
C ALA A 83 12.82 -7.35 3.77
N HIS A 84 11.57 -7.23 3.32
CA HIS A 84 10.37 -7.58 4.11
C HIS A 84 9.82 -8.98 3.75
N ARG A 85 10.58 -9.82 3.04
CA ARG A 85 10.13 -11.13 2.55
C ARG A 85 9.52 -11.99 3.65
N ALA A 86 10.16 -12.06 4.82
CA ALA A 86 9.66 -12.88 5.93
C ALA A 86 8.26 -12.43 6.40
N LEU A 87 8.04 -11.11 6.49
CA LEU A 87 6.76 -10.52 6.90
C LEU A 87 5.67 -10.77 5.85
N LEU A 88 6.02 -10.62 4.56
CA LEU A 88 5.09 -10.92 3.47
C LEU A 88 4.67 -12.39 3.47
N LEU A 89 5.57 -13.32 3.75
CA LEU A 89 5.23 -14.75 3.82
C LEU A 89 4.40 -15.11 5.05
N ASN A 90 4.45 -14.33 6.13
CA ASN A 90 3.58 -14.53 7.28
C ASN A 90 2.10 -14.32 6.93
N TRP A 91 1.77 -13.46 5.96
CA TRP A 91 0.41 -13.31 5.46
C TRP A 91 -0.18 -14.64 4.96
N PHE A 92 0.59 -15.35 4.13
CA PHE A 92 0.18 -16.66 3.58
C PHE A 92 0.13 -17.74 4.64
N ARG A 93 1.04 -17.71 5.62
CA ARG A 93 1.02 -18.63 6.78
C ARG A 93 -0.23 -18.43 7.63
N ALA A 94 -0.65 -17.17 7.81
CA ALA A 94 -1.88 -16.80 8.49
C ALA A 94 -3.13 -16.98 7.62
N LYS A 95 -3.01 -17.49 6.39
CA LYS A 95 -4.11 -17.74 5.44
C LYS A 95 -5.03 -16.53 5.21
N GLY A 96 -4.47 -15.32 5.29
CA GLY A 96 -5.24 -14.07 5.16
C GLY A 96 -6.28 -13.84 6.28
N GLN A 97 -6.18 -14.55 7.41
CA GLN A 97 -7.11 -14.41 8.53
C GLN A 97 -6.84 -13.17 9.39
N LEU A 98 -5.71 -12.49 9.17
CA LEU A 98 -5.37 -11.25 9.87
C LEU A 98 -6.13 -10.09 9.22
N SER A 99 -7.07 -9.50 9.96
CA SER A 99 -7.78 -8.30 9.52
C SER A 99 -6.93 -7.05 9.76
N SER A 100 -6.77 -6.23 8.72
CA SER A 100 -6.20 -4.88 8.85
C SER A 100 -7.14 -3.89 9.54
N GLY A 101 -8.42 -4.25 9.75
CA GLY A 101 -9.45 -3.32 10.23
C GLY A 101 -9.14 -2.69 11.59
N VAL A 102 -8.49 -3.43 12.50
CA VAL A 102 -8.07 -2.87 13.80
C VAL A 102 -7.03 -1.77 13.60
N VAL A 103 -5.98 -2.05 12.81
CA VAL A 103 -4.90 -1.10 12.51
C VAL A 103 -5.44 0.12 11.75
N GLU A 104 -6.35 -0.10 10.80
CA GLU A 104 -7.02 0.97 10.06
C GLU A 104 -7.90 1.84 10.97
N GLY A 105 -8.62 1.22 11.92
CA GLY A 105 -9.40 1.92 12.94
C GLY A 105 -8.53 2.80 13.82
N PHE A 106 -7.40 2.29 14.31
CA PHE A 106 -6.41 3.07 15.06
C PHE A 106 -5.86 4.23 14.22
N ASN A 107 -5.44 3.97 12.99
CA ASN A 107 -4.94 5.01 12.08
C ASN A 107 -5.99 6.10 11.81
N THR A 108 -7.26 5.72 11.70
CA THR A 108 -8.37 6.65 11.46
C THR A 108 -8.60 7.53 12.69
N LYS A 109 -8.63 6.94 13.89
CA LYS A 109 -8.74 7.70 15.14
C LYS A 109 -7.57 8.67 15.32
N ALA A 110 -6.33 8.20 15.12
CA ALA A 110 -5.15 9.06 15.21
C ALA A 110 -5.23 10.24 14.23
N LYS A 111 -5.56 9.98 12.95
CA LYS A 111 -5.75 11.05 11.95
C LYS A 111 -6.84 12.04 12.35
N LEU A 112 -7.95 11.57 12.92
CA LEU A 112 -9.02 12.43 13.41
C LEU A 112 -8.54 13.34 14.56
N THR A 113 -7.77 12.79 15.49
CA THR A 113 -7.16 13.55 16.60
C THR A 113 -6.31 14.71 16.07
N PHE A 114 -5.43 14.45 15.10
CA PHE A 114 -4.62 15.49 14.47
C PHE A 114 -5.45 16.52 13.69
N ARG A 115 -6.54 16.10 13.04
CA ARG A 115 -7.43 17.04 12.32
C ARG A 115 -8.17 17.96 13.27
N LYS A 116 -8.65 17.45 14.40
CA LYS A 116 -9.38 18.22 15.41
C LYS A 116 -8.49 19.22 16.14
N SER A 117 -7.21 18.91 16.33
CA SER A 117 -6.28 19.80 17.02
C SER A 117 -5.72 20.94 16.17
N PHE A 118 -5.95 20.94 14.85
CA PHE A 118 -5.34 21.88 13.89
C PHE A 118 -3.81 21.96 13.99
N GLY A 119 -3.16 20.89 14.49
CA GLY A 119 -1.72 20.81 14.70
C GLY A 119 -1.34 20.91 16.18
N PHE A 120 -0.24 20.24 16.55
CA PHE A 120 0.32 20.29 17.89
C PHE A 120 1.64 21.05 17.86
N ARG A 121 1.85 21.96 18.81
CA ARG A 121 3.11 22.72 18.94
C ARG A 121 4.29 21.84 19.35
N THR A 122 4.03 20.78 20.12
CA THR A 122 5.05 19.87 20.65
C THR A 122 4.66 18.42 20.42
N TYR A 123 5.66 17.55 20.29
CA TYR A 123 5.45 16.10 20.19
C TYR A 123 4.73 15.56 21.43
N HIS A 124 5.13 16.03 22.62
CA HIS A 124 4.52 15.60 23.88
C HIS A 124 3.02 15.89 23.95
N GLY A 125 2.56 17.04 23.42
CA GLY A 125 1.13 17.34 23.34
C GLY A 125 0.37 16.42 22.41
N ALA A 126 0.98 16.04 21.28
CA ALA A 126 0.40 15.06 20.36
C ALA A 126 0.35 13.65 20.99
N GLU A 127 1.40 13.27 21.72
CA GLU A 127 1.48 12.00 22.43
C GLU A 127 0.37 11.86 23.49
N ILE A 128 0.20 12.86 24.36
CA ILE A 128 -0.87 12.88 25.37
C ILE A 128 -2.25 12.74 24.69
N ALA A 129 -2.51 13.53 23.64
CA ALA A 129 -3.79 13.48 22.92
C ALA A 129 -4.05 12.11 22.28
N LEU A 130 -3.01 11.45 21.75
CA LEU A 130 -3.12 10.09 21.23
C LEU A 130 -3.38 9.08 22.35
N TYR A 131 -2.74 9.20 23.52
CA TYR A 131 -2.99 8.30 24.64
C TYR A 131 -4.42 8.43 25.19
N HIS A 132 -4.96 9.64 25.33
CA HIS A 132 -6.35 9.82 25.73
C HIS A 132 -7.33 9.26 24.70
N THR A 133 -7.09 9.51 23.40
CA THR A 133 -8.02 9.09 22.35
C THR A 133 -7.96 7.60 22.00
N LEU A 134 -6.78 6.98 22.11
CA LEU A 134 -6.59 5.56 21.77
C LEU A 134 -6.63 4.64 23.00
N GLY A 135 -6.16 5.11 24.16
CA GLY A 135 -6.07 4.36 25.40
C GLY A 135 -7.24 4.58 26.37
N ALA A 136 -8.19 5.44 26.04
CA ALA A 136 -9.34 5.78 26.88
C ALA A 136 -8.94 6.17 28.32
N LEU A 137 -7.85 6.93 28.44
CA LEU A 137 -7.36 7.40 29.73
C LEU A 137 -8.35 8.40 30.35
N PRO A 138 -8.57 8.33 31.68
CA PRO A 138 -9.46 9.26 32.36
C PRO A 138 -8.96 10.69 32.20
N GLU A 139 -9.87 11.58 31.82
CA GLU A 139 -9.60 13.01 31.82
C GLU A 139 -9.73 13.54 33.25
N PRO A 140 -8.86 14.47 33.68
CA PRO A 140 -9.01 15.11 34.98
C PRO A 140 -10.35 15.88 35.04
N GLU A 141 -10.96 15.93 36.22
CA GLU A 141 -12.18 16.71 36.42
C GLU A 141 -11.92 18.19 36.12
N SER A 142 -12.51 18.71 35.03
CA SER A 142 -12.42 20.11 34.67
C SER A 142 -13.64 20.88 35.18
N THR A 143 -13.39 22.03 35.82
CA THR A 143 -14.46 22.91 36.32
C THR A 143 -15.32 23.49 35.19
N HIS A 144 -14.78 23.55 33.98
CA HIS A 144 -15.47 24.06 32.79
C HIS A 144 -15.41 23.03 31.66
N ARG A 145 -16.53 22.87 30.95
CA ARG A 145 -16.64 22.08 29.73
C ARG A 145 -17.01 23.03 28.59
N PHE A 146 -16.27 22.97 27.49
CA PHE A 146 -16.65 23.68 26.28
C PHE A 146 -17.68 22.80 25.55
N CYS A 147 -18.93 23.26 25.48
CA CYS A 147 -20.03 22.64 24.76
C CYS A 147 -19.86 22.78 23.25
#